data_AF-A0A365PCK2-F1
#
_entry.id   AF-A0A365PCK2-F1
#
_cell.length_a   1.000
_cell.length_b   1.000
_cell.length_c   1.000
_cell.angle_alpha   90.00
_cell.angle_beta   90.00
_cell.angle_gamma   90.00
#
_symmetry.space_group_name_H-M   'P 1'
#
loop_
_entity.id
_entity.type
_entity.pdbx_description
1 polymer ?
#
loop_
_entity_poly.entity_id
_entity_poly.type
_entity_poly.pdbx_seq_one_letter_code
_entity_poly.pdbx_strand_id
1 'polypeptide(L)'
;MSPEREHGLAMMTEVYGFEMSDGPGDYFAETADHLFGRIWSRPGLSHRDRRLLLLGALTAQGNTDIADIQVGAALGNDELTPEELEEIVVFLCYYAGWPNGTKLGNVVGPHVARARKAARRAES
;
A
#
# COMPACT_ATOMS: atom_id res chain seq x y z
N MET A 1 -9.10 -12.56 -22.69
CA MET A 1 -8.58 -11.43 -21.90
C MET A 1 -7.64 -10.64 -22.80
N SER A 2 -7.68 -9.30 -22.78
CA SER A 2 -6.74 -8.50 -23.56
C SER A 2 -5.35 -8.48 -22.91
N PRO A 3 -4.27 -8.24 -23.66
CA PRO A 3 -2.92 -8.10 -23.08
C PRO A 3 -2.83 -7.00 -22.02
N GLU A 4 -3.58 -5.90 -22.19
CA GLU A 4 -3.64 -4.81 -21.23
C GLU A 4 -4.27 -5.25 -19.91
N ARG A 5 -5.35 -6.06 -19.97
CA ARG A 5 -6.01 -6.63 -18.80
C ARG A 5 -5.12 -7.61 -18.07
N GLU A 6 -4.43 -8.47 -18.80
CA GLU A 6 -3.50 -9.44 -18.22
C GLU A 6 -2.36 -8.72 -17.48
N HIS A 7 -1.74 -7.73 -18.10
CA HIS A 7 -0.69 -6.93 -17.47
C HIS A 7 -1.21 -6.14 -16.25
N GLY A 8 -2.40 -5.55 -16.38
CA GLY A 8 -3.04 -4.82 -15.30
C GLY A 8 -3.31 -5.67 -14.06
N LEU A 9 -3.86 -6.87 -14.25
CA LEU A 9 -4.10 -7.82 -13.16
C LEU A 9 -2.80 -8.30 -12.53
N ALA A 10 -1.78 -8.61 -13.33
CA ALA A 10 -0.47 -9.02 -12.81
C ALA A 10 0.16 -7.92 -11.94
N MET A 11 0.12 -6.67 -12.40
CA MET A 11 0.62 -5.51 -11.65
C MET A 11 -0.23 -5.24 -10.39
N MET A 12 -1.55 -5.42 -10.46
CA MET A 12 -2.43 -5.28 -9.30
C MET A 12 -2.11 -6.30 -8.22
N THR A 13 -1.86 -7.57 -8.61
CA THR A 13 -1.39 -8.62 -7.70
C THR A 13 -0.05 -8.29 -7.09
N GLU A 14 0.91 -7.81 -7.89
CA GLU A 14 2.22 -7.39 -7.39
C GLU A 14 2.10 -6.27 -6.36
N VAL A 15 1.32 -5.23 -6.65
CA VAL A 15 1.16 -4.06 -5.77
C VAL A 15 0.42 -4.38 -4.48
N TYR A 16 -0.54 -5.29 -4.50
CA TYR A 16 -1.32 -5.65 -3.31
C TYR A 16 -0.77 -6.84 -2.52
N GLY A 17 0.10 -7.66 -3.12
CA GLY A 17 0.68 -8.83 -2.48
C GLY A 17 -0.28 -10.01 -2.30
N PHE A 18 -1.42 -10.00 -3.00
CA PHE A 18 -2.36 -11.13 -3.05
C PHE A 18 -2.93 -11.34 -4.46
N GLU A 19 -3.32 -12.57 -4.75
CA GLU A 19 -3.84 -12.97 -6.06
C GLU A 19 -5.15 -12.23 -6.38
N MET A 20 -5.18 -11.58 -7.54
CA MET A 20 -6.33 -10.81 -8.01
C MET A 20 -7.09 -11.58 -9.07
N SER A 21 -8.39 -11.76 -8.87
CA SER A 21 -9.28 -12.30 -9.88
C SER A 21 -9.78 -11.20 -10.83
N ASP A 22 -10.03 -11.58 -12.08
CA ASP A 22 -10.65 -10.68 -13.04
C ASP A 22 -12.10 -10.37 -12.64
N GLY A 23 -12.48 -9.09 -12.75
CA GLY A 23 -13.77 -8.55 -12.34
C GLY A 23 -14.55 -7.93 -13.51
N PRO A 24 -15.89 -7.94 -13.46
CA PRO A 24 -16.71 -7.36 -14.52
C PRO A 24 -16.84 -5.83 -14.40
N GLY A 25 -17.13 -5.19 -15.53
CA GLY A 25 -17.58 -3.79 -15.62
C GLY A 25 -16.45 -2.75 -15.74
N ASP A 26 -16.85 -1.56 -16.18
CA ASP A 26 -15.92 -0.49 -16.56
C ASP A 26 -15.09 0.03 -15.37
N TYR A 27 -15.67 0.07 -14.16
CA TYR A 27 -14.94 0.49 -12.97
C TYR A 27 -13.74 -0.43 -12.66
N PHE A 28 -13.94 -1.74 -12.76
CA PHE A 28 -12.86 -2.70 -12.57
C PHE A 28 -11.86 -2.62 -13.73
N ALA A 29 -12.35 -2.46 -14.96
CA ALA A 29 -11.50 -2.27 -16.14
C ALA A 29 -10.57 -1.06 -15.99
N GLU A 30 -11.08 0.11 -15.59
CA GLU A 30 -10.26 1.31 -15.36
C GLU A 30 -9.23 1.10 -14.23
N THR A 31 -9.61 0.33 -13.21
CA THR A 31 -8.69 0.00 -12.11
C THR A 31 -7.57 -0.93 -12.60
N ALA A 32 -7.91 -2.07 -13.19
CA ALA A 32 -6.92 -3.05 -13.65
C ALA A 32 -6.11 -2.52 -14.84
N ASP A 33 -6.78 -2.12 -15.92
CA ASP A 33 -6.16 -1.85 -17.22
C ASP A 33 -5.42 -0.52 -17.22
N HIS A 34 -5.97 0.50 -16.56
CA HIS A 34 -5.39 1.84 -16.55
C HIS A 34 -4.57 2.11 -15.29
N LEU A 35 -5.17 2.07 -14.09
CA LEU A 35 -4.42 2.39 -12.86
C LEU A 35 -3.24 1.43 -12.65
N PHE A 36 -3.47 0.12 -12.67
CA PHE A 36 -2.37 -0.83 -12.48
C PHE A 36 -1.57 -1.03 -13.76
N GLY A 37 -2.24 -1.30 -14.88
CA GLY A 37 -1.59 -1.56 -16.15
C GLY A 37 -0.79 -0.39 -16.73
N ARG A 38 -1.10 0.86 -16.35
CA ARG A 38 -0.45 2.05 -16.95
C ARG A 38 0.07 3.10 -15.99
N ILE A 39 -0.34 3.14 -14.72
CA ILE A 39 0.15 4.15 -13.75
C ILE A 39 1.17 3.54 -12.78
N TRP A 40 0.84 2.40 -12.18
CA TRP A 40 1.77 1.67 -11.31
C TRP A 40 2.95 1.08 -12.09
N SER A 41 2.72 0.58 -13.31
CA SER A 41 3.76 0.01 -14.18
C SER A 41 4.75 1.01 -14.79
N ARG A 42 4.56 2.34 -14.60
CA ARG A 42 5.43 3.35 -15.24
C ARG A 42 6.87 3.29 -14.71
N PRO A 43 7.87 3.55 -15.55
CA PRO A 43 9.23 3.71 -15.07
C PRO A 43 9.40 5.02 -14.29
N GLY A 44 10.47 5.12 -13.51
CA GLY A 44 10.94 6.36 -12.87
C GLY A 44 10.79 6.40 -11.35
N LEU A 45 9.82 5.67 -10.79
CA LEU A 45 9.69 5.45 -9.35
C LEU A 45 9.58 3.94 -9.09
N SER A 46 10.06 3.48 -7.94
CA SER A 46 9.77 2.11 -7.47
C SER A 46 8.35 2.01 -6.89
N HIS A 47 7.90 0.80 -6.56
CA HIS A 47 6.66 0.61 -5.78
C HIS A 47 6.79 1.23 -4.39
N ARG A 48 7.93 1.05 -3.72
CA ARG A 48 8.25 1.71 -2.45
C ARG A 48 8.11 3.23 -2.52
N ASP A 49 8.67 3.87 -3.54
CA ASP A 49 8.59 5.33 -3.67
C ASP A 49 7.14 5.82 -3.88
N ARG A 50 6.37 5.10 -4.69
CA ARG A 50 4.93 5.37 -4.85
C ARG A 50 4.17 5.17 -3.55
N ARG A 51 4.51 4.13 -2.78
CA ARG A 51 3.90 3.83 -1.48
C ARG A 51 4.11 4.98 -0.51
N LEU A 52 5.32 5.53 -0.43
CA LEU A 52 5.62 6.69 0.40
C LEU A 52 4.76 7.91 0.02
N LEU A 53 4.68 8.22 -1.27
CA LEU A 53 3.85 9.33 -1.77
C LEU A 53 2.36 9.12 -1.48
N LEU A 54 1.86 7.92 -1.74
CA LEU A 54 0.47 7.57 -1.56
C LEU A 54 0.07 7.58 -0.08
N LEU A 55 0.87 7.00 0.82
CA LEU A 55 0.62 7.03 2.27
C LEU A 55 0.62 8.46 2.80
N GLY A 56 1.53 9.33 2.34
CA GLY A 56 1.51 10.75 2.67
C GLY A 56 0.22 11.44 2.23
N ALA A 57 -0.20 11.22 0.98
CA ALA A 57 -1.43 11.80 0.43
C ALA A 57 -2.70 11.30 1.17
N LEU A 58 -2.81 9.98 1.39
CA LEU A 58 -3.93 9.37 2.11
C LEU A 58 -4.03 9.89 3.55
N THR A 59 -2.89 10.05 4.22
CA THR A 59 -2.85 10.60 5.58
C THR A 59 -3.29 12.06 5.60
N ALA A 60 -2.79 12.89 4.68
CA ALA A 60 -3.22 14.29 4.56
C ALA A 60 -4.73 14.42 4.30
N GLN A 61 -5.33 13.47 3.56
CA GLN A 61 -6.76 13.40 3.27
C GLN A 61 -7.58 12.72 4.38
N GLY A 62 -6.94 12.12 5.39
CA GLY A 62 -7.60 11.35 6.44
C GLY A 62 -8.23 10.04 5.96
N ASN A 63 -7.80 9.50 4.81
CA ASN A 63 -8.35 8.29 4.20
C ASN A 63 -7.67 7.02 4.76
N THR A 64 -8.13 6.59 5.93
CA THR A 64 -7.55 5.45 6.66
C THR A 64 -7.85 4.10 6.03
N ASP A 65 -8.99 3.95 5.36
CA ASP A 65 -9.43 2.66 4.82
C ASP A 65 -8.50 2.19 3.69
N ILE A 66 -8.11 3.12 2.81
CA ILE A 66 -7.12 2.83 1.78
C ILE A 66 -5.71 2.74 2.38
N ALA A 67 -5.39 3.56 3.38
CA ALA A 67 -4.08 3.48 4.03
C ALA A 67 -3.83 2.11 4.67
N ASP A 68 -4.85 1.48 5.26
CA ASP A 68 -4.76 0.14 5.84
C ASP A 68 -4.32 -0.93 4.83
N ILE A 69 -4.93 -0.91 3.65
CA ILE A 69 -4.58 -1.80 2.54
C ILE A 69 -3.13 -1.55 2.10
N GLN A 70 -2.74 -0.28 1.96
CA GLN A 70 -1.40 0.09 1.48
C GLN A 70 -0.30 -0.27 2.50
N VAL A 71 -0.55 -0.08 3.81
CA VAL A 71 0.40 -0.46 4.87
C VAL A 71 0.60 -1.97 4.90
N GLY A 72 -0.48 -2.75 4.80
CA GLY A 72 -0.40 -4.22 4.74
C GLY A 72 0.41 -4.70 3.54
N ALA A 73 0.12 -4.16 2.36
CA ALA A 73 0.85 -4.50 1.14
C ALA A 73 2.34 -4.09 1.20
N ALA A 74 2.64 -2.90 1.74
CA ALA A 74 4.02 -2.43 1.87
C ALA A 74 4.88 -3.36 2.74
N LEU A 75 4.33 -3.88 3.83
CA LEU A 75 5.01 -4.86 4.68
C LEU A 75 5.09 -6.24 4.01
N GLY A 76 4.01 -6.70 3.38
CA GLY A 76 3.97 -8.01 2.73
C GLY A 76 4.91 -8.15 1.53
N ASN A 77 5.18 -7.02 0.86
CA ASN A 77 6.08 -6.95 -0.29
C ASN A 77 7.52 -6.53 0.08
N ASP A 78 7.85 -6.44 1.37
CA ASP A 78 9.16 -5.95 1.85
C ASP A 78 9.56 -4.56 1.31
N GLU A 79 8.56 -3.71 1.02
CA GLU A 79 8.79 -2.34 0.53
C GLU A 79 9.13 -1.38 1.66
N LEU A 80 8.52 -1.57 2.83
CA LEU A 80 8.76 -0.78 4.03
C LEU A 80 8.89 -1.67 5.24
N THR A 81 9.83 -1.36 6.13
CA THR A 81 9.98 -2.08 7.40
C THR A 81 8.98 -1.56 8.44
N PRO A 82 8.74 -2.33 9.52
CA PRO A 82 7.97 -1.84 10.65
C PRO A 82 8.49 -0.53 11.23
N GLU A 83 9.82 -0.38 11.34
CA GLU A 83 10.47 0.80 11.87
C GLU A 83 10.31 2.02 10.94
N GLU A 84 10.39 1.82 9.62
CA GLU A 84 10.14 2.89 8.65
C GLU A 84 8.69 3.39 8.69
N LEU A 85 7.71 2.49 8.87
CA LEU A 85 6.30 2.86 9.01
C LEU A 85 6.02 3.65 10.29
N GLU A 86 6.63 3.26 11.40
CA GLU A 86 6.55 3.99 12.67
C GLU A 86 7.15 5.41 12.52
N GLU A 87 8.29 5.55 11.83
CA GLU A 87 8.90 6.85 11.54
C GLU A 87 8.02 7.74 10.65
N ILE A 88 7.38 7.16 9.62
CA ILE A 88 6.43 7.88 8.75
C ILE A 88 5.27 8.46 9.56
N VAL A 89 4.75 7.70 10.54
CA VAL A 89 3.68 8.19 11.43
C VAL A 89 4.13 9.42 12.20
N VAL A 90 5.33 9.36 12.81
CA VAL A 90 5.90 10.49 13.56
C VAL A 90 6.06 11.71 12.65
N PHE A 91 6.64 11.54 11.46
CA PHE A 91 6.83 12.62 10.50
C PHE A 91 5.50 13.26 10.08
N LEU A 92 4.49 12.44 9.77
CA LEU A 92 3.19 12.93 9.31
C LEU A 92 2.35 13.57 10.42
N CYS A 93 2.60 13.29 11.70
CA CYS A 93 2.02 14.09 12.79
C CYS A 93 2.39 15.59 12.69
N TYR A 94 3.59 15.91 12.18
CA TYR A 94 4.03 17.29 12.02
C TYR A 94 3.57 17.94 10.71
N TYR A 95 3.53 17.19 9.61
CA TYR A 95 3.23 17.75 8.28
C TYR A 95 1.79 17.55 7.80
N ALA A 96 1.09 16.52 8.28
CA ALA A 96 -0.34 16.30 8.04
C ALA A 96 -1.20 16.61 9.28
N GLY A 97 -0.57 16.98 10.40
CA GLY A 97 -1.20 17.31 11.67
C GLY A 97 -1.48 16.09 12.55
N TRP A 98 -1.38 16.29 13.87
CA TRP A 98 -1.57 15.27 14.90
C TRP A 98 -2.88 14.45 14.77
N PRO A 99 -4.05 15.03 14.42
CA PRO A 99 -5.26 14.26 14.24
C PRO A 99 -5.16 13.21 13.13
N ASN A 100 -4.52 13.55 12.01
CA ASN A 100 -4.37 12.64 10.87
C ASN A 100 -3.21 11.66 11.08
N GLY A 101 -2.09 12.13 11.62
CA GLY A 101 -0.97 11.25 11.98
C GLY A 101 -1.36 10.19 13.00
N THR A 102 -2.13 10.55 14.04
CA THR A 102 -2.65 9.57 15.03
C THR A 102 -3.56 8.53 14.38
N LYS A 103 -4.41 8.93 13.42
CA LYS A 103 -5.26 7.99 12.67
C LYS A 103 -4.41 7.01 11.87
N LEU A 104 -3.35 7.47 11.20
CA LEU A 104 -2.39 6.59 10.53
C LEU A 104 -1.69 5.66 11.53
N GLY A 105 -1.29 6.17 12.70
CA GLY A 105 -0.69 5.36 13.77
C GLY A 105 -1.60 4.21 14.23
N ASN A 106 -2.91 4.45 14.34
CA ASN A 106 -3.89 3.42 14.67
C ASN A 106 -4.02 2.33 13.59
N VAL A 107 -3.70 2.66 12.33
CA VAL A 107 -3.63 1.71 11.21
C VAL A 107 -2.29 0.95 11.24
N VAL A 108 -1.17 1.65 11.39
CA VAL A 108 0.18 1.08 11.35
C VAL A 108 0.44 0.12 12.51
N GLY A 109 0.04 0.48 13.74
CA GLY A 109 0.35 -0.28 14.95
C GLY A 109 -0.05 -1.77 14.88
N PRO A 110 -1.31 -2.10 14.51
CA PRO A 110 -1.73 -3.49 14.33
C PRO A 110 -0.93 -4.27 13.27
N HIS A 111 -0.60 -3.65 12.14
CA HIS A 111 0.20 -4.30 11.09
C HIS A 111 1.62 -4.60 11.56
N VAL A 112 2.28 -3.61 12.19
CA VAL A 112 3.61 -3.77 12.76
C VAL A 112 3.64 -4.85 13.84
N ALA A 113 2.66 -4.87 14.74
CA ALA A 113 2.57 -5.89 15.79
C ALA A 113 2.45 -7.31 15.20
N ARG A 114 1.65 -7.47 14.14
CA ARG A 114 1.50 -8.75 13.41
C ARG A 114 2.81 -9.16 12.73
N ALA A 115 3.46 -8.24 12.01
CA ALA A 115 4.73 -8.49 11.33
C ALA A 115 5.82 -8.96 12.32
N ARG A 116 6.00 -8.22 13.43
CA ARG A 116 6.96 -8.59 14.48
C ARG A 116 6.64 -9.94 15.14
N LYS A 117 5.36 -10.29 15.30
CA LYS A 117 4.94 -11.59 15.83
C LYS A 117 5.24 -12.72 14.84
N ALA A 118 5.06 -12.50 13.55
CA ALA A 118 5.37 -13.47 12.51
C ALA A 118 6.89 -13.73 12.44
N ALA A 119 7.71 -12.69 12.45
CA ALA A 119 9.17 -12.78 12.45
C ALA A 119 9.69 -13.64 13.63
N ARG A 120 9.26 -13.33 14.87
CA ARG A 120 9.67 -14.11 16.05
C ARG A 120 9.28 -15.60 15.98
N ARG A 121 8.18 -15.94 15.29
CA ARG A 121 7.74 -17.33 15.12
C ARG A 121 8.58 -18.07 14.09
N ALA A 122 9.08 -17.39 13.06
CA ALA A 122 9.96 -17.98 12.06
C ALA A 122 11.37 -18.27 12.60
N GLU A 123 11.77 -17.57 13.67
CA GLU A 123 13.07 -17.73 14.34
C GLU A 123 13.08 -18.78 15.47
N SER A 124 11.90 -19.29 15.87
CA SER A 124 11.71 -20.27 16.95
C SER A 124 11.64 -21.69 16.40
#